data_AF-A0A484XLQ7-F1
#
_entry.id   AF-A0A484XLQ7-F1
#
_cell.length_a   1.000
_cell.length_b   1.000
_cell.length_c   1.000
_cell.angle_alpha   90.00
_cell.angle_beta   90.00
_cell.angle_gamma   90.00
#
_symmetry.space_group_name_H-M   'P 1'
#
loop_
_entity.id
_entity.type
_entity.pdbx_description
1 polymer ?
#
loop_
_entity_poly.entity_id
_entity_poly.type
_entity_poly.pdbx_seq_one_letter_code
_entity_poly.pdbx_strand_id
1 'polypeptide(L)'
;MILAGFGIIIWGIGNGGQPTGIHNLWTNGGFFSNGWLGMVMSLQMVMFAYGGIEIIGITAGEAKDPEKSIPRAINSVPMRILVFYVGTLFVIMSIYPWNQVGTNGSPFVLTFQHMGIAFAASILNFVVLTASLSAINSDVFGVGRMLHGMAEQGSAPKVFAKTSRRGTPWVTVVVMTVALLFSVYLNYIMPENVFLVIASLATFATVWVWIMILLSQIAFRRRLPPDEVKALKFKVPGGVATTVAGLIFLVFIIGLIGYHPDTRISLYVGLAWIVLLLVGWVFKRRHDRQLAQAQ
;
A
#
# COMPACT_ATOMS: atom_id res chain seq x y z
N MET A 1 6.74 21.08 -2.80
CA MET A 1 6.10 20.64 -4.05
C MET A 1 4.74 21.33 -4.22
N ILE A 2 3.73 20.96 -3.44
CA ILE A 2 2.36 21.50 -3.55
C ILE A 2 2.33 23.04 -3.49
N LEU A 3 2.93 23.65 -2.46
CA LEU A 3 2.97 25.11 -2.32
C LEU A 3 3.66 25.80 -3.50
N ALA A 4 4.78 25.24 -3.97
CA ALA A 4 5.49 25.76 -5.12
C ALA A 4 4.62 25.69 -6.39
N GLY A 5 3.95 24.56 -6.62
CA GLY A 5 3.06 24.40 -7.77
C GLY A 5 1.82 25.30 -7.71
N PHE A 6 1.25 25.57 -6.55
CA PHE A 6 0.22 26.61 -6.41
C PHE A 6 0.76 28.00 -6.79
N GLY A 7 2.02 28.29 -6.46
CA GLY A 7 2.67 29.53 -6.90
C GLY A 7 2.81 29.64 -8.43
N ILE A 8 3.06 28.52 -9.12
CA ILE A 8 3.07 28.46 -10.59
C ILE A 8 1.66 28.67 -11.16
N ILE A 9 0.67 27.99 -10.58
CA ILE A 9 -0.73 28.02 -11.03
C ILE A 9 -1.36 29.41 -10.88
N ILE A 10 -1.11 30.08 -9.75
CA ILE A 10 -1.78 31.34 -9.39
C ILE A 10 -0.98 32.55 -9.86
N TRP A 11 0.35 32.54 -9.68
CA TRP A 11 1.20 33.70 -9.94
C TRP A 11 2.14 33.53 -11.14
N GLY A 12 2.16 32.35 -11.80
CA GLY A 12 3.05 32.12 -12.94
C GLY A 12 4.53 32.14 -12.59
N ILE A 13 4.88 31.84 -11.33
CA ILE A 13 6.28 31.77 -10.87
C ILE A 13 7.01 30.73 -11.74
N GLY A 14 8.13 31.10 -12.38
CA GLY A 14 8.84 30.19 -13.30
C GLY A 14 8.19 29.98 -14.67
N ASN A 15 7.05 30.62 -14.96
CA ASN A 15 6.39 30.64 -16.27
C ASN A 15 6.26 32.09 -16.81
N GLY A 16 7.30 32.90 -16.65
CA GLY A 16 7.32 34.29 -17.12
C GLY A 16 6.23 35.19 -16.53
N GLY A 17 5.66 34.83 -15.37
CA GLY A 17 4.56 35.57 -14.73
C GLY A 17 3.19 35.28 -15.33
N GLN A 18 3.07 34.33 -16.27
CA GLN A 18 1.79 33.89 -16.83
C GLN A 18 1.24 32.71 -16.00
N PRO A 19 0.10 32.89 -15.31
CA PRO A 19 -0.52 31.81 -14.55
C PRO A 19 -0.88 30.64 -15.48
N THR A 20 -0.46 29.42 -15.15
CA THR A 20 -0.88 28.24 -15.92
C THR A 20 -2.36 27.94 -15.71
N GLY A 21 -2.95 28.34 -14.59
CA GLY A 21 -4.33 28.00 -14.26
C GLY A 21 -4.55 26.49 -14.12
N ILE A 22 -5.81 26.05 -14.24
CA ILE A 22 -6.22 24.65 -14.01
C ILE A 22 -6.87 23.99 -15.24
N HIS A 23 -6.82 24.67 -16.39
CA HIS A 23 -7.52 24.26 -17.61
C HIS A 23 -7.07 22.89 -18.14
N ASN A 24 -5.80 22.53 -17.93
CA ASN A 24 -5.24 21.23 -18.33
C ASN A 24 -5.99 20.01 -17.77
N LEU A 25 -6.75 20.18 -16.68
CA LEU A 25 -7.58 19.13 -16.08
C LEU A 25 -8.74 18.65 -16.98
N TRP A 26 -9.14 19.45 -17.97
CA TRP A 26 -10.26 19.09 -18.87
C TRP A 26 -10.02 19.41 -20.34
N THR A 27 -8.99 20.17 -20.70
CA THR A 27 -8.73 20.53 -22.11
C THR A 27 -8.32 19.33 -22.98
N ASN A 28 -7.63 18.34 -22.41
CA ASN A 28 -7.10 17.19 -23.16
C ASN A 28 -8.05 15.98 -23.14
N GLY A 29 -9.26 16.15 -23.69
CA GLY A 29 -10.27 15.08 -23.78
C GLY A 29 -11.30 15.06 -22.64
N GLY A 30 -11.45 16.17 -21.90
CA GLY A 30 -12.39 16.28 -20.78
C GLY A 30 -11.83 15.70 -19.48
N PHE A 31 -12.62 15.78 -18.40
CA PHE A 31 -12.25 15.25 -17.08
C PHE A 31 -12.10 13.72 -17.07
N PHE A 32 -12.86 13.03 -17.93
CA PHE A 32 -12.80 11.58 -18.14
C PHE A 32 -12.25 11.26 -19.53
N SER A 33 -10.98 11.58 -19.78
CA SER A 33 -10.34 11.41 -21.08
C SER A 33 -10.37 9.97 -21.63
N ASN A 34 -10.30 8.97 -20.75
CA ASN A 34 -10.44 7.56 -21.08
C ASN A 34 -11.85 7.00 -20.75
N GLY A 35 -12.83 7.88 -20.57
CA GLY A 35 -14.19 7.54 -20.13
C GLY A 35 -14.27 7.03 -18.69
N TRP A 36 -15.50 6.72 -18.25
CA TRP A 36 -15.76 6.17 -16.91
C TRP A 36 -15.08 4.81 -16.70
N LEU A 37 -15.01 4.00 -17.76
CA LEU A 37 -14.36 2.69 -17.70
C LEU A 37 -12.85 2.84 -17.44
N GLY A 38 -12.20 3.84 -18.03
CA GLY A 38 -10.79 4.14 -17.76
C GLY A 38 -10.53 4.51 -16.29
N MET A 39 -11.43 5.27 -15.66
CA MET A 39 -11.37 5.54 -14.22
C MET A 39 -11.51 4.25 -13.40
N VAL A 40 -12.46 3.39 -13.75
CA VAL A 40 -12.63 2.11 -13.05
C VAL A 40 -11.38 1.24 -13.18
N MET A 41 -10.79 1.17 -14.37
CA MET A 41 -9.56 0.39 -14.62
C MET A 41 -8.34 0.96 -13.87
N SER A 42 -8.29 2.27 -13.59
CA SER A 42 -7.17 2.85 -12.84
C SER A 42 -7.22 2.53 -11.34
N LEU A 43 -8.39 2.15 -10.80
CA LEU A 43 -8.55 1.84 -9.38
C LEU A 43 -7.58 0.77 -8.89
N GLN A 44 -7.32 -0.28 -9.68
CA GLN A 44 -6.36 -1.33 -9.28
C GLN A 44 -4.94 -0.78 -9.04
N MET A 45 -4.51 0.15 -9.89
CA MET A 45 -3.17 0.75 -9.79
C MET A 45 -3.10 1.74 -8.64
N VAL A 46 -4.19 2.45 -8.37
CA VAL A 46 -4.31 3.36 -7.22
C VAL A 46 -4.30 2.57 -5.91
N MET A 47 -4.92 1.39 -5.87
CA MET A 47 -4.95 0.53 -4.67
C MET A 47 -3.56 0.10 -4.21
N PHE A 48 -2.64 -0.17 -5.14
CA PHE A 48 -1.23 -0.45 -4.83
C PHE A 48 -0.61 0.63 -3.93
N ALA A 49 -0.89 1.91 -4.25
CA ALA A 49 -0.28 3.05 -3.57
C ALA A 49 -0.78 3.25 -2.13
N TYR A 50 -1.84 2.55 -1.72
CA TYR A 50 -2.39 2.61 -0.37
C TYR A 50 -1.99 1.43 0.51
N GLY A 51 -1.24 0.47 -0.03
CA GLY A 51 -0.69 -0.65 0.76
C GLY A 51 0.20 -0.16 1.90
N GLY A 52 0.26 -0.95 2.98
CA GLY A 52 1.09 -0.66 4.15
C GLY A 52 0.37 0.11 5.26
N ILE A 53 -0.85 0.60 5.05
CA ILE A 53 -1.65 1.23 6.12
C ILE A 53 -1.96 0.24 7.27
N GLU A 54 -2.00 -1.05 6.96
CA GLU A 54 -2.18 -2.15 7.92
C GLU A 54 -1.07 -2.24 8.96
N ILE A 55 0.12 -1.66 8.70
CA ILE A 55 1.24 -1.62 9.65
C ILE A 55 0.85 -0.86 10.93
N ILE A 56 -0.10 0.08 10.85
CA ILE A 56 -0.65 0.76 12.04
C ILE A 56 -1.27 -0.27 13.01
N GLY A 57 -1.92 -1.31 12.48
CA GLY A 57 -2.49 -2.39 13.30
C GLY A 57 -1.40 -3.25 13.95
N ILE A 58 -0.33 -3.57 13.21
CA ILE A 58 0.79 -4.39 13.73
C ILE A 58 1.53 -3.63 14.83
N THR A 59 1.78 -2.35 14.63
CA THR A 59 2.50 -1.49 15.58
C THR A 59 1.67 -1.08 16.79
N ALA A 60 0.35 -1.30 16.77
CA ALA A 60 -0.53 -0.94 17.88
C ALA A 60 -0.17 -1.62 19.20
N GLY A 61 0.34 -2.86 19.16
CA GLY A 61 0.79 -3.58 20.36
C GLY A 61 2.05 -3.01 21.01
N GLU A 62 2.83 -2.22 20.27
CA GLU A 62 4.08 -1.60 20.74
C GLU A 62 3.96 -0.08 20.89
N ALA A 63 2.79 0.49 20.58
CA ALA A 63 2.55 1.93 20.62
C ALA A 63 2.44 2.43 22.05
N LYS A 64 3.10 3.56 22.35
CA LYS A 64 2.87 4.30 23.60
C LYS A 64 1.46 4.90 23.57
N ASP A 65 0.70 4.70 24.64
CA ASP A 65 -0.69 5.16 24.80
C ASP A 65 -1.60 4.81 23.59
N PRO A 66 -1.80 3.51 23.28
CA PRO A 66 -2.47 3.05 22.06
C PRO A 66 -3.89 3.61 21.92
N GLU A 67 -4.56 3.89 23.03
CA GLU A 67 -5.92 4.48 23.05
C GLU A 67 -5.99 5.88 22.43
N LYS A 68 -4.88 6.62 22.40
CA LYS A 68 -4.79 7.95 21.80
C LYS A 68 -4.02 7.94 20.49
N SER A 69 -2.89 7.22 20.45
CA SER A 69 -2.00 7.23 19.29
C SER A 69 -2.62 6.54 18.07
N ILE A 70 -3.32 5.41 18.26
CA ILE A 70 -3.92 4.64 17.16
C ILE A 70 -5.09 5.37 16.51
N PRO A 71 -6.11 5.89 17.24
CA PRO A 71 -7.18 6.65 16.60
C PRO A 71 -6.67 7.91 15.88
N ARG A 72 -5.68 8.61 16.45
CA ARG A 72 -5.05 9.79 15.82
C ARG A 72 -4.35 9.40 14.51
N ALA A 73 -3.57 8.32 14.52
CA ALA A 73 -2.91 7.82 13.32
C ALA A 73 -3.94 7.51 12.24
N ILE A 74 -4.91 6.63 12.53
CA ILE A 74 -5.96 6.20 11.60
C ILE A 74 -6.73 7.39 11.01
N ASN A 75 -7.20 8.32 11.85
CA ASN A 75 -7.99 9.46 11.39
C ASN A 75 -7.15 10.48 10.60
N SER A 76 -5.83 10.52 10.80
CA SER A 76 -4.95 11.41 10.04
C SER A 76 -4.59 10.88 8.66
N VAL A 77 -4.61 9.56 8.43
CA VAL A 77 -4.16 8.98 7.16
C VAL A 77 -5.01 9.45 5.96
N PRO A 78 -6.35 9.40 5.99
CA PRO A 78 -7.16 9.88 4.87
C PRO A 78 -6.88 11.34 4.51
N MET A 79 -6.75 12.20 5.52
CA MET A 79 -6.44 13.62 5.29
C MET A 79 -5.05 13.80 4.66
N ARG A 80 -4.06 13.03 5.11
CA ARG A 80 -2.71 13.04 4.51
C ARG A 80 -2.73 12.54 3.08
N ILE A 81 -3.50 11.50 2.76
CA ILE A 81 -3.69 11.02 1.39
C ILE A 81 -4.32 12.11 0.52
N LEU A 82 -5.40 12.76 0.98
CA LEU A 82 -6.05 13.83 0.22
C LEU A 82 -5.07 14.99 -0.05
N VAL A 83 -4.35 15.45 0.97
CA VAL A 83 -3.42 16.57 0.82
C VAL A 83 -2.22 16.18 -0.06
N PHE A 84 -1.55 15.06 0.24
CA PHE A 84 -0.28 14.75 -0.41
C PHE A 84 -0.43 14.01 -1.73
N TYR A 85 -1.44 13.15 -1.92
CA TYR A 85 -1.61 12.41 -3.17
C TYR A 85 -2.50 13.22 -4.12
N VAL A 86 -3.73 13.50 -3.70
CA VAL A 86 -4.70 14.21 -4.56
C VAL A 86 -4.24 15.64 -4.81
N GLY A 87 -3.78 16.36 -3.77
CA GLY A 87 -3.26 17.72 -3.94
C GLY A 87 -2.02 17.79 -4.85
N THR A 88 -1.14 16.79 -4.78
CA THR A 88 0.03 16.74 -5.68
C THR A 88 -0.37 16.43 -7.11
N LEU A 89 -1.26 15.46 -7.34
CA LEU A 89 -1.76 15.13 -8.68
C LEU A 89 -2.52 16.30 -9.29
N PHE A 90 -3.35 16.98 -8.49
CA PHE A 90 -4.06 18.18 -8.91
C PHE A 90 -3.09 19.26 -9.41
N VAL A 91 -2.02 19.53 -8.65
CA VAL A 91 -1.00 20.50 -9.03
C VAL A 91 -0.29 20.09 -10.32
N ILE A 92 0.16 18.84 -10.41
CA ILE A 92 0.89 18.34 -11.58
C ILE A 92 0.02 18.38 -12.84
N MET A 93 -1.22 17.88 -12.75
CA MET A 93 -2.14 17.84 -13.90
C MET A 93 -2.70 19.22 -14.27
N SER A 94 -2.64 20.21 -13.38
CA SER A 94 -2.93 21.60 -13.72
C SER A 94 -1.80 22.25 -14.51
N ILE A 95 -0.55 21.93 -14.18
CA ILE A 95 0.64 22.48 -14.85
C ILE A 95 0.92 21.76 -16.17
N TYR A 96 0.85 20.42 -16.19
CA TYR A 96 1.20 19.59 -17.33
C TYR A 96 -0.02 18.81 -17.86
N PRO A 97 -0.24 18.78 -19.18
CA PRO A 97 -1.21 17.89 -19.82
C PRO A 97 -1.01 16.43 -19.41
N TRP A 98 -2.08 15.71 -19.06
CA TRP A 98 -1.99 14.33 -18.55
C TRP A 98 -1.28 13.37 -19.52
N ASN A 99 -1.37 13.61 -20.83
CA ASN A 99 -0.73 12.83 -21.88
C ASN A 99 0.78 13.10 -22.05
N GLN A 100 1.33 14.09 -21.34
CA GLN A 100 2.76 14.43 -21.34
C GLN A 100 3.43 14.13 -19.98
N VAL A 101 2.65 13.72 -18.98
CA VAL A 101 3.17 13.38 -17.66
C VAL A 101 4.03 12.11 -17.77
N GLY A 102 5.32 12.23 -17.44
CA GLY A 102 6.26 11.10 -17.38
C GLY A 102 7.00 10.79 -18.68
N THR A 103 6.76 11.51 -19.78
CA THR A 103 7.48 11.31 -21.06
C THR A 103 8.86 11.96 -21.07
N ASN A 104 8.98 13.16 -20.49
CA ASN A 104 10.22 13.94 -20.43
C ASN A 104 10.89 13.91 -19.04
N GLY A 105 10.77 12.77 -18.35
CA GLY A 105 11.23 12.61 -16.98
C GLY A 105 10.19 13.01 -15.92
N SER A 106 10.64 13.15 -14.67
CA SER A 106 9.74 13.41 -13.54
C SER A 106 9.12 14.81 -13.62
N PRO A 107 7.78 14.94 -13.65
CA PRO A 107 7.10 16.24 -13.68
C PRO A 107 7.52 17.15 -12.52
N PHE A 108 7.84 16.56 -11.38
CA PHE A 108 8.33 17.28 -10.22
C PHE A 108 9.70 17.92 -10.47
N VAL A 109 10.60 17.21 -11.13
CA VAL A 109 11.92 17.75 -11.47
C VAL A 109 11.77 18.89 -12.48
N LEU A 110 10.95 18.68 -13.52
CA LEU A 110 10.65 19.70 -14.53
C LEU A 110 10.08 20.95 -13.88
N THR A 111 9.10 20.81 -12.98
CA THR A 111 8.48 21.94 -12.25
C THR A 111 9.52 22.81 -11.56
N PHE A 112 10.47 22.19 -10.85
CA PHE A 112 11.50 22.93 -10.10
C PHE A 112 12.61 23.48 -10.99
N GLN A 113 12.93 22.81 -12.10
CA GLN A 113 13.83 23.34 -13.11
C GLN A 113 13.26 24.62 -13.76
N HIS A 114 11.97 24.66 -14.08
CA HIS A 114 11.31 25.87 -14.58
C HIS A 114 11.33 27.04 -13.59
N MET A 115 11.36 26.75 -12.28
CA MET A 115 11.54 27.78 -11.24
C MET A 115 13.00 28.22 -11.06
N GLY A 116 13.95 27.73 -11.87
CA GLY A 116 15.36 28.08 -11.79
C GLY A 116 16.14 27.33 -10.69
N ILE A 117 15.58 26.26 -10.11
CA ILE A 117 16.26 25.48 -9.07
C ILE A 117 17.10 24.39 -9.73
N ALA A 118 18.38 24.68 -9.97
CA ALA A 118 19.31 23.78 -10.68
C ALA A 118 19.50 22.41 -9.97
N PHE A 119 19.43 22.36 -8.64
CA PHE A 119 19.62 21.14 -7.83
C PHE A 119 18.30 20.37 -7.56
N ALA A 120 17.22 20.73 -8.24
CA ALA A 120 15.89 20.15 -8.04
C ALA A 120 15.86 18.62 -8.18
N ALA A 121 16.52 18.10 -9.22
CA ALA A 121 16.60 16.68 -9.49
C ALA A 121 17.27 15.93 -8.32
N SER A 122 18.39 16.46 -7.83
CA SER A 122 19.16 15.87 -6.73
C SER A 122 18.38 15.86 -5.42
N ILE A 123 17.68 16.96 -5.10
CA ILE A 123 16.82 17.03 -3.91
C ILE A 123 15.70 16.01 -4.01
N LEU A 124 15.04 15.92 -5.16
CA LEU A 124 13.94 14.98 -5.36
C LEU A 124 14.41 13.53 -5.24
N ASN A 125 15.53 13.18 -5.89
CA ASN A 125 16.12 11.86 -5.79
C ASN A 125 16.49 11.52 -4.34
N PHE A 126 17.10 12.46 -3.61
CA PHE A 126 17.41 12.27 -2.20
C PHE A 126 16.16 11.99 -1.36
N VAL A 127 15.09 12.77 -1.55
CA VAL A 127 13.81 12.59 -0.85
C VAL A 127 13.18 11.24 -1.20
N VAL A 128 13.13 10.87 -2.48
CA VAL A 128 12.55 9.59 -2.94
C VAL A 128 13.33 8.40 -2.39
N LEU A 129 14.66 8.45 -2.42
CA LEU A 129 15.51 7.38 -1.86
C LEU A 129 15.31 7.25 -0.35
N THR A 130 15.30 8.37 0.37
CA THR A 130 15.09 8.38 1.83
C THR A 130 13.70 7.83 2.19
N ALA A 131 12.67 8.24 1.45
CA ALA A 131 11.31 7.74 1.64
C ALA A 131 11.20 6.23 1.33
N SER A 132 11.85 5.77 0.27
CA SER A 132 11.88 4.36 -0.12
C SER A 132 12.57 3.49 0.94
N LEU A 133 13.70 3.95 1.46
CA LEU A 133 14.40 3.28 2.57
C LEU A 133 13.54 3.21 3.83
N SER A 134 12.81 4.28 4.15
CA SER A 134 11.87 4.30 5.28
C SER A 134 10.71 3.32 5.10
N ALA A 135 10.17 3.20 3.89
CA ALA A 135 9.10 2.23 3.58
C ALA A 135 9.62 0.79 3.72
N ILE A 136 10.75 0.47 3.09
CA ILE A 136 11.39 -0.86 3.19
C ILE A 136 11.66 -1.24 4.64
N ASN A 137 12.18 -0.32 5.45
CA ASN A 137 12.42 -0.57 6.87
C ASN A 137 11.12 -0.90 7.63
N SER A 138 10.03 -0.20 7.32
CA SER A 138 8.72 -0.44 7.95
C SER A 138 8.14 -1.80 7.56
N ASP A 139 8.28 -2.20 6.30
CA ASP A 139 7.83 -3.50 5.80
C ASP A 139 8.64 -4.65 6.41
N VAL A 140 9.98 -4.53 6.43
CA VAL A 140 10.87 -5.52 7.06
C VAL A 140 10.55 -5.66 8.54
N PHE A 141 10.30 -4.56 9.24
CA PHE A 141 9.87 -4.57 10.63
C PHE A 141 8.53 -5.30 10.81
N GLY A 142 7.51 -4.96 10.01
CA GLY A 142 6.18 -5.55 10.08
C GLY A 142 6.21 -7.06 9.83
N VAL A 143 6.86 -7.49 8.75
CA VAL A 143 7.01 -8.92 8.41
C VAL A 143 7.82 -9.65 9.48
N GLY A 144 8.87 -9.01 10.01
CA GLY A 144 9.68 -9.51 11.12
C GLY A 144 8.84 -9.91 12.32
N ARG A 145 8.03 -8.97 12.83
CA ARG A 145 7.17 -9.19 14.01
C ARG A 145 6.07 -10.20 13.74
N MET A 146 5.43 -10.15 12.57
CA MET A 146 4.39 -11.10 12.20
C MET A 146 4.91 -12.54 12.11
N LEU A 147 6.02 -12.76 11.39
CA LEU A 147 6.62 -14.11 11.26
C LEU A 147 7.14 -14.63 12.60
N HIS A 148 7.72 -13.75 13.42
CA HIS A 148 8.19 -14.11 14.75
C HIS A 148 7.04 -14.58 15.66
N GLY A 149 5.96 -13.79 15.77
CA GLY A 149 4.79 -14.17 16.56
C GLY A 149 4.09 -15.42 16.04
N MET A 150 4.01 -15.61 14.71
CA MET A 150 3.51 -16.85 14.13
C MET A 150 4.40 -18.05 14.47
N ALA A 151 5.73 -17.88 14.51
CA ALA A 151 6.66 -18.95 14.85
C ALA A 151 6.59 -19.34 16.33
N GLU A 152 6.38 -18.38 17.23
CA GLU A 152 6.14 -18.64 18.66
C GLU A 152 4.84 -19.42 18.88
N GLN A 153 3.79 -19.13 18.11
CA GLN A 153 2.54 -19.88 18.10
C GLN A 153 2.61 -21.21 17.29
N GLY A 154 3.80 -21.57 16.81
CA GLY A 154 4.05 -22.77 16.00
C GLY A 154 3.47 -22.73 14.58
N SER A 155 2.88 -21.61 14.14
CA SER A 155 2.25 -21.40 12.82
C SER A 155 3.22 -21.04 11.71
N ALA A 156 4.45 -20.67 12.05
CA ALA A 156 5.56 -20.52 11.10
C ALA A 156 6.75 -21.40 11.54
N PRO A 157 7.72 -21.70 10.64
CA PRO A 157 8.91 -22.46 10.98
C PRO A 157 9.65 -21.85 12.19
N LYS A 158 10.08 -22.71 13.13
CA LYS A 158 10.76 -22.30 14.38
C LYS A 158 12.00 -21.42 14.16
N VAL A 159 12.60 -21.47 12.98
CA VAL A 159 13.75 -20.62 12.62
C VAL A 159 13.39 -19.13 12.68
N PHE A 160 12.15 -18.76 12.34
CA PHE A 160 11.67 -17.37 12.42
C PHE A 160 11.42 -16.88 13.86
N ALA A 161 11.40 -17.77 14.85
CA ALA A 161 11.36 -17.39 16.26
C ALA A 161 12.72 -16.89 16.79
N LYS A 162 13.81 -17.04 16.02
CA LYS A 162 15.15 -16.61 16.46
C LYS A 162 15.29 -15.08 16.37
N THR A 163 15.66 -14.45 17.48
CA THR A 163 15.99 -13.02 17.55
C THR A 163 17.48 -12.79 17.71
N SER A 164 17.96 -11.61 17.29
CA SER A 164 19.32 -11.14 17.54
C SER A 164 19.48 -10.73 19.02
N ARG A 165 20.72 -10.44 19.44
CA ARG A 165 20.99 -9.85 20.77
C ARG A 165 20.21 -8.56 21.07
N ARG A 166 19.74 -7.85 20.03
CA ARG A 166 18.95 -6.61 20.14
C ARG A 166 17.44 -6.85 20.00
N GLY A 167 16.98 -8.11 20.00
CA GLY A 167 15.56 -8.47 19.91
C GLY A 167 14.97 -8.44 18.49
N THR A 168 15.79 -8.26 17.46
CA THR A 168 15.32 -8.19 16.06
C THR A 168 15.25 -9.59 15.42
N PRO A 169 14.14 -9.99 14.75
CA PRO A 169 14.04 -11.25 14.01
C PRO A 169 14.99 -11.31 12.79
N TRP A 170 16.27 -11.64 13.02
CA TRP A 170 17.34 -11.48 12.03
C TRP A 170 17.16 -12.40 10.81
N VAL A 171 16.56 -13.57 10.99
CA VAL A 171 16.27 -14.50 9.88
C VAL A 171 15.34 -13.85 8.87
N THR A 172 14.29 -13.16 9.34
CA THR A 172 13.37 -12.43 8.48
C THR A 172 14.09 -11.31 7.72
N VAL A 173 14.99 -10.58 8.38
CA VAL A 173 15.79 -9.53 7.74
C VAL A 173 16.65 -10.08 6.61
N VAL A 174 17.28 -11.25 6.80
CA VAL A 174 18.09 -11.91 5.77
C VAL A 174 17.22 -12.35 4.59
N VAL A 175 16.08 -13.01 4.86
CA VAL A 175 15.16 -13.46 3.81
C VAL A 175 14.64 -12.27 2.98
N MET A 176 14.25 -11.18 3.65
CA MET A 176 13.80 -9.96 2.98
C MET A 176 14.92 -9.32 2.14
N THR A 177 16.14 -9.25 2.67
CA THR A 177 17.30 -8.74 1.92
C THR A 177 17.56 -9.56 0.66
N VAL A 178 17.51 -10.89 0.74
CA VAL A 178 17.67 -11.77 -0.43
C VAL A 178 16.53 -11.54 -1.44
N ALA A 179 15.29 -11.40 -0.99
CA ALA A 179 14.16 -11.10 -1.86
C ALA A 179 14.29 -9.73 -2.56
N LEU A 180 14.82 -8.72 -1.88
CA LEU A 180 15.12 -7.41 -2.46
C LEU A 180 16.23 -7.52 -3.52
N LEU A 181 17.31 -8.24 -3.25
CA LEU A 181 18.39 -8.48 -4.23
C LEU A 181 17.87 -9.23 -5.46
N PHE A 182 16.99 -10.21 -5.26
CA PHE A 182 16.32 -10.91 -6.35
C PHE A 182 15.42 -9.96 -7.17
N SER A 183 14.74 -9.01 -6.51
CA SER A 183 13.93 -7.99 -7.20
C SER A 183 14.79 -7.05 -8.06
N VAL A 184 15.99 -6.69 -7.58
CA VAL A 184 16.98 -5.93 -8.37
C VAL A 184 17.45 -6.74 -9.58
N TYR A 185 17.72 -8.03 -9.40
CA TYR A 185 18.09 -8.93 -10.50
C TYR A 185 16.98 -9.07 -11.55
N LEU A 186 15.72 -9.20 -11.12
CA LEU A 186 14.54 -9.18 -12.00
C LEU A 186 14.45 -7.88 -12.81
N ASN A 187 14.77 -6.74 -12.19
CA ASN A 187 14.79 -5.46 -12.88
C ASN A 187 15.86 -5.39 -13.98
N TYR A 188 16.99 -6.08 -13.80
CA TYR A 188 18.02 -6.18 -14.83
C TYR A 188 17.58 -7.03 -16.05
N ILE A 189 16.82 -8.10 -15.83
CA ILE A 189 16.40 -9.02 -16.91
C ILE A 189 15.15 -8.53 -17.65
N MET A 190 14.20 -7.94 -16.93
CA MET A 190 12.88 -7.55 -17.48
C MET A 190 12.50 -6.11 -17.07
N PRO A 191 13.27 -5.09 -17.49
CA PRO A 191 13.11 -3.72 -16.99
C PRO A 191 11.73 -3.11 -17.31
N GLU A 192 11.13 -3.45 -18.45
CA GLU A 192 9.87 -2.84 -18.90
C GLU A 192 8.65 -3.33 -18.12
N ASN A 193 8.60 -4.62 -17.76
CA ASN A 193 7.42 -5.24 -17.16
C ASN A 193 7.55 -5.51 -15.66
N VAL A 194 8.77 -5.48 -15.10
CA VAL A 194 9.02 -5.84 -13.69
C VAL A 194 8.18 -5.02 -12.72
N PHE A 195 8.03 -3.71 -12.98
CA PHE A 195 7.23 -2.84 -12.12
C PHE A 195 5.76 -3.24 -12.13
N LEU A 196 5.18 -3.47 -13.32
CA LEU A 196 3.78 -3.88 -13.45
C LEU A 196 3.53 -5.23 -12.78
N VAL A 197 4.42 -6.21 -12.98
CA VAL A 197 4.31 -7.53 -12.38
C VAL A 197 4.41 -7.46 -10.85
N ILE A 198 5.40 -6.76 -10.31
CA ILE A 198 5.57 -6.64 -8.85
C ILE A 198 4.41 -5.84 -8.24
N ALA A 199 4.02 -4.71 -8.84
CA ALA A 199 2.93 -3.87 -8.35
C ALA A 199 1.60 -4.62 -8.38
N SER A 200 1.31 -5.39 -9.43
CA SER A 200 0.07 -6.19 -9.53
C SER A 200 0.04 -7.34 -8.51
N LEU A 201 1.17 -8.01 -8.25
CA LEU A 201 1.30 -9.02 -7.19
C LEU A 201 1.12 -8.41 -5.79
N ALA A 202 1.77 -7.28 -5.53
CA ALA A 202 1.64 -6.55 -4.28
C ALA A 202 0.21 -6.05 -4.06
N THR A 203 -0.45 -5.57 -5.11
CA THR A 203 -1.87 -5.15 -5.07
C THR A 203 -2.76 -6.33 -4.69
N PHE A 204 -2.61 -7.48 -5.35
CA PHE A 204 -3.37 -8.67 -5.01
C PHE A 204 -3.16 -9.07 -3.54
N ALA A 205 -1.91 -9.13 -3.09
CA ALA A 205 -1.57 -9.49 -1.71
C ALA A 205 -2.19 -8.50 -0.70
N THR A 206 -2.10 -7.20 -0.97
CA THR A 206 -2.66 -6.13 -0.13
C THR A 206 -4.18 -6.24 -0.05
N VAL A 207 -4.86 -6.36 -1.19
CA VAL A 207 -6.31 -6.49 -1.25
C VAL A 207 -6.76 -7.76 -0.51
N TRP A 208 -6.04 -8.86 -0.66
CA TRP A 208 -6.33 -10.11 0.05
C TRP A 208 -6.19 -9.96 1.57
N VAL A 209 -5.10 -9.32 2.03
CA VAL A 209 -4.90 -9.01 3.45
C VAL A 209 -6.05 -8.16 3.99
N TRP A 210 -6.46 -7.13 3.26
CA TRP A 210 -7.57 -6.26 3.68
C TRP A 210 -8.91 -7.00 3.70
N ILE A 211 -9.19 -7.88 2.73
CA ILE A 211 -10.35 -8.78 2.78
C ILE A 211 -10.34 -9.59 4.08
N MET A 212 -9.21 -10.21 4.43
CA MET A 212 -9.08 -10.98 5.66
C MET A 212 -9.25 -10.14 6.93
N ILE A 213 -8.76 -8.89 6.93
CA ILE A 213 -8.97 -7.95 8.04
C ILE A 213 -10.46 -7.63 8.20
N LEU A 214 -11.17 -7.30 7.11
CA LEU A 214 -12.60 -6.98 7.16
C LEU A 214 -13.44 -8.21 7.56
N LEU A 215 -13.14 -9.39 7.04
CA LEU A 215 -13.79 -10.64 7.46
C LEU A 215 -13.55 -10.94 8.95
N SER A 216 -12.32 -10.73 9.43
CA SER A 216 -11.98 -10.89 10.85
C SER A 216 -12.72 -9.88 11.72
N GLN A 217 -12.89 -8.63 11.25
CA GLN A 217 -13.70 -7.63 11.93
C GLN A 217 -15.16 -8.07 12.05
N ILE A 218 -15.75 -8.59 10.98
CA ILE A 218 -17.15 -9.05 10.97
C ILE A 218 -17.30 -10.22 11.94
N ALA A 219 -16.38 -11.18 11.90
CA ALA A 219 -16.37 -12.33 12.80
C ALA A 219 -16.19 -11.90 14.26
N PHE A 220 -15.28 -10.96 14.53
CA PHE A 220 -15.06 -10.37 15.85
C PHE A 220 -16.34 -9.71 16.38
N ARG A 221 -17.00 -8.86 15.58
CA ARG A 221 -18.25 -8.20 15.93
C ARG A 221 -19.39 -9.16 16.22
N ARG A 222 -19.46 -10.29 15.50
CA ARG A 222 -20.47 -11.34 15.72
C ARG A 222 -20.26 -12.16 16.98
N ARG A 223 -19.03 -12.21 17.49
CA ARG A 223 -18.68 -12.99 18.70
C ARG A 223 -18.72 -12.17 19.99
N LEU A 224 -18.66 -10.84 19.91
CA LEU A 224 -18.71 -10.00 21.10
C LEU A 224 -20.13 -9.92 21.70
N PRO A 225 -20.26 -10.03 23.03
CA PRO A 225 -21.50 -9.70 23.73
C PRO A 225 -21.90 -8.22 23.52
N PRO A 226 -23.20 -7.87 23.55
CA PRO A 226 -23.67 -6.51 23.36
C PRO A 226 -23.02 -5.46 24.29
N ASP A 227 -22.66 -5.87 25.51
CA ASP A 227 -22.06 -4.97 26.51
C ASP A 227 -20.59 -4.67 26.21
N GLU A 228 -19.83 -5.66 25.72
CA GLU A 228 -18.46 -5.44 25.25
C GLU A 228 -18.42 -4.61 23.97
N VAL A 229 -19.43 -4.75 23.09
CA VAL A 229 -19.57 -3.89 21.90
C VAL A 229 -19.71 -2.42 22.30
N LYS A 230 -20.43 -2.12 23.40
CA LYS A 230 -20.59 -0.75 23.90
C LYS A 230 -19.28 -0.22 24.49
N ALA A 231 -18.49 -1.08 25.14
CA ALA A 231 -17.22 -0.75 25.80
C ALA A 231 -16.05 -0.48 24.84
N LEU A 232 -16.19 -0.77 23.55
CA LEU A 232 -15.14 -0.48 22.55
C LEU A 232 -14.79 1.02 22.49
N LYS A 233 -13.55 1.33 22.83
CA LYS A 233 -13.01 2.71 22.86
C LYS A 233 -12.88 3.33 21.46
N PHE A 234 -12.66 2.51 20.44
CA PHE A 234 -12.61 2.94 19.04
C PHE A 234 -13.60 2.14 18.22
N LYS A 235 -14.58 2.84 17.62
CA LYS A 235 -15.68 2.22 16.85
C LYS A 235 -15.53 2.58 15.38
N VAL A 236 -15.73 1.59 14.52
CA VAL A 236 -15.80 1.81 13.06
C VAL A 236 -17.08 2.61 12.78
N PRO A 237 -17.00 3.79 12.13
CA PRO A 237 -18.17 4.54 11.72
C PRO A 237 -19.08 3.67 10.84
N GLY A 238 -20.38 3.58 11.15
CA GLY A 238 -21.32 2.72 10.43
C GLY A 238 -21.20 1.20 10.68
N GLY A 239 -20.30 0.77 11.58
CA GLY A 239 -20.24 -0.59 12.11
C GLY A 239 -19.97 -1.67 11.05
N VAL A 240 -20.80 -2.73 11.07
CA VAL A 240 -20.65 -3.87 10.14
C VAL A 240 -21.04 -3.47 8.71
N ALA A 241 -21.97 -2.53 8.52
CA ALA A 241 -22.44 -2.12 7.20
C ALA A 241 -21.32 -1.50 6.36
N THR A 242 -20.51 -0.61 6.93
CA THR A 242 -19.35 -0.02 6.26
C THR A 242 -18.25 -1.04 6.01
N THR A 243 -18.11 -2.03 6.89
CA THR A 243 -17.16 -3.13 6.72
C THR A 243 -17.57 -4.02 5.54
N VAL A 244 -18.87 -4.33 5.40
CA VAL A 244 -19.41 -5.09 4.27
C VAL A 244 -19.31 -4.30 2.96
N ALA A 245 -19.59 -3.00 2.97
CA ALA A 245 -19.41 -2.14 1.80
C ALA A 245 -17.94 -2.13 1.32
N GLY A 246 -16.98 -2.02 2.25
CA GLY A 246 -15.56 -2.14 1.95
C GLY A 246 -15.21 -3.53 1.39
N LEU A 247 -15.77 -4.59 1.95
CA LEU A 247 -15.54 -5.95 1.47
C LEU A 247 -16.03 -6.14 0.03
N ILE A 248 -17.24 -5.64 -0.29
CA ILE A 248 -17.79 -5.68 -1.65
C ILE A 248 -16.87 -4.92 -2.61
N PHE A 249 -16.39 -3.74 -2.21
CA PHE A 249 -15.45 -2.96 -3.01
C PHE A 249 -14.13 -3.72 -3.28
N LEU A 250 -13.55 -4.37 -2.28
CA LEU A 250 -12.32 -5.15 -2.46
C LEU A 250 -12.54 -6.38 -3.36
N VAL A 251 -13.67 -7.06 -3.24
CA VAL A 251 -14.05 -8.16 -4.15
C VAL A 251 -14.21 -7.64 -5.58
N PHE A 252 -14.79 -6.45 -5.75
CA PHE A 252 -14.85 -5.79 -7.05
C PHE A 252 -13.45 -5.51 -7.63
N ILE A 253 -12.49 -5.04 -6.82
CA ILE A 253 -11.09 -4.85 -7.26
C ILE A 253 -10.45 -6.18 -7.69
N ILE A 254 -10.69 -7.29 -6.98
CA ILE A 254 -10.21 -8.62 -7.41
C ILE A 254 -10.80 -8.99 -8.79
N GLY A 255 -12.09 -8.68 -9.02
CA GLY A 255 -12.72 -8.85 -10.32
C GLY A 255 -12.05 -8.03 -11.43
N LEU A 256 -11.66 -6.79 -11.15
CA LEU A 256 -10.92 -5.94 -12.10
C LEU A 256 -9.53 -6.50 -12.43
N ILE A 257 -8.79 -6.97 -11.41
CA ILE A 257 -7.48 -7.61 -11.60
C ILE A 257 -7.61 -8.83 -12.51
N GLY A 258 -8.68 -9.62 -12.34
CA GLY A 258 -8.97 -10.77 -13.18
C GLY A 258 -9.40 -10.40 -14.61
N TYR A 259 -10.05 -9.26 -14.79
CA TYR A 259 -10.48 -8.80 -16.12
C TYR A 259 -9.30 -8.40 -16.99
N HIS A 260 -8.35 -7.63 -16.46
CA HIS A 260 -7.24 -7.06 -17.25
C HIS A 260 -6.13 -8.09 -17.55
N PRO A 261 -5.74 -8.31 -18.82
CA PRO A 261 -4.74 -9.33 -19.19
C PRO A 261 -3.41 -9.19 -18.46
N ASP A 262 -2.90 -7.96 -18.36
CA ASP A 262 -1.57 -7.68 -17.77
C ASP A 262 -1.51 -7.92 -16.26
N THR A 263 -2.63 -7.79 -15.55
CA THR A 263 -2.70 -8.02 -14.10
C THR A 263 -3.25 -9.40 -13.75
N ARG A 264 -3.88 -10.11 -14.68
CA ARG A 264 -4.49 -11.43 -14.42
C ARG A 264 -3.46 -12.46 -13.92
N ILE A 265 -2.21 -12.32 -14.32
CA ILE A 265 -1.11 -13.16 -13.84
C ILE A 265 -1.00 -13.09 -12.31
N SER A 266 -1.20 -11.91 -11.71
CA SER A 266 -1.12 -11.77 -10.25
C SER A 266 -2.23 -12.54 -9.53
N LEU A 267 -3.41 -12.66 -10.15
CA LEU A 267 -4.51 -13.48 -9.64
C LEU A 267 -4.12 -14.96 -9.62
N TYR A 268 -3.56 -15.50 -10.71
CA TYR A 268 -3.18 -16.92 -10.78
C TYR A 268 -2.08 -17.27 -9.79
N VAL A 269 -1.03 -16.46 -9.74
CA VAL A 269 0.09 -16.63 -8.80
C VAL A 269 -0.41 -16.50 -7.37
N GLY A 270 -1.24 -15.49 -7.10
CA GLY A 270 -1.85 -15.26 -5.79
C GLY A 270 -2.75 -16.40 -5.32
N LEU A 271 -3.61 -16.92 -6.20
CA LEU A 271 -4.45 -18.09 -5.91
C LEU A 271 -3.61 -19.34 -5.67
N ALA A 272 -2.60 -19.61 -6.49
CA ALA A 272 -1.68 -20.72 -6.29
C ALA A 272 -0.98 -20.62 -4.92
N TRP A 273 -0.58 -19.41 -4.53
CA TRP A 273 0.02 -19.15 -3.22
C TRP A 273 -0.96 -19.40 -2.07
N ILE A 274 -2.22 -18.95 -2.19
CA ILE A 274 -3.26 -19.22 -1.19
C ILE A 274 -3.51 -20.72 -1.05
N VAL A 275 -3.60 -21.46 -2.17
CA VAL A 275 -3.75 -22.92 -2.15
C VAL A 275 -2.59 -23.58 -1.43
N LEU A 276 -1.35 -23.16 -1.72
CA LEU A 276 -0.15 -23.66 -1.03
C LEU A 276 -0.23 -23.42 0.48
N LEU A 277 -0.63 -22.22 0.91
CA LEU A 277 -0.79 -21.90 2.34
C LEU A 277 -1.90 -22.73 3.00
N LEU A 278 -3.03 -22.93 2.31
CA LEU A 278 -4.13 -23.76 2.82
C LEU A 278 -3.70 -25.22 2.98
N VAL A 279 -2.97 -25.76 2.01
CA VAL A 279 -2.42 -27.11 2.08
C VAL A 279 -1.45 -27.23 3.26
N GLY A 280 -0.52 -26.28 3.41
CA GLY A 280 0.40 -26.22 4.56
C GLY A 280 -0.34 -26.16 5.90
N TRP A 281 -1.41 -25.34 6.00
CA TRP A 281 -2.23 -25.25 7.20
C TRP A 281 -2.97 -26.55 7.53
N VAL A 282 -3.50 -27.25 6.53
CA VAL A 282 -4.15 -28.57 6.73
C VAL A 282 -3.15 -29.60 7.24
N PHE A 283 -1.94 -29.66 6.67
CA PHE A 283 -0.89 -30.57 7.14
C PHE A 283 -0.49 -30.27 8.58
N LYS A 284 -0.26 -28.99 8.90
CA LYS A 284 0.05 -28.58 10.28
C LYS A 284 -1.06 -28.97 11.24
N ARG A 285 -2.32 -28.65 10.93
CA ARG A 285 -3.47 -28.96 11.80
C ARG A 285 -3.66 -30.46 12.01
N ARG A 286 -3.36 -31.27 10.99
CA ARG A 286 -3.36 -32.74 11.12
C ARG A 286 -2.24 -33.21 12.06
N HIS A 287 -1.04 -32.69 11.92
CA HIS A 287 0.09 -33.01 12.80
C HIS A 287 -0.17 -32.62 14.26
N ASP A 288 -0.69 -31.41 14.51
CA ASP A 288 -1.03 -30.93 15.85
C ASP A 288 -2.12 -31.81 16.51
N ARG A 289 -3.13 -32.23 15.73
CA ARG A 289 -4.16 -33.16 16.21
C ARG A 289 -3.61 -34.54 16.53
N GLN A 290 -2.67 -35.06 15.73
CA GLN A 290 -2.03 -36.35 15.99
C GLN A 290 -1.18 -36.31 17.26
N LEU A 291 -0.43 -35.22 17.49
CA LEU A 291 0.33 -35.02 18.73
C LEU A 291 -0.58 -34.94 19.95
N ALA A 292 -1.71 -34.22 19.86
CA ALA A 292 -2.68 -34.12 20.95
C ALA A 292 -3.43 -35.44 21.24
N GLN A 293 -3.48 -36.37 20.29
CA GLN A 293 -4.05 -37.71 20.49
C GLN A 293 -3.02 -38.73 21.01
N ALA A 294 -1.73 -38.43 20.90
CA ALA A 294 -0.64 -39.27 21.39
C ALA A 294 -0.18 -38.92 22.82
N GLN A 295 -0.74 -37.86 23.41
CA GLN A 295 -0.56 -37.43 24.81
C GLN A 295 -1.77 -37.84 25.64
#